data_AF-A0A9D6IMG7-F1
#
_entry.id   AF-A0A9D6IMG7-F1
#
_cell.length_a   1.000
_cell.length_b   1.000
_cell.length_c   1.000
_cell.angle_alpha   90.00
_cell.angle_beta   90.00
_cell.angle_gamma   90.00
#
_symmetry.space_group_name_H-M   'P 1'
#
loop_
_entity.id
_entity.type
_entity.pdbx_description
1 polymer ?
#
loop_
_entity_poly.entity_id
_entity_poly.type
_entity_poly.pdbx_seq_one_letter_code
_entity_poly.pdbx_strand_id
1 'polypeptide(L)'
;MYQFIQDLLPYVVLFYVLESLVWVRRHQVVFAGTSGRGFTLKRAGLRLAGLLPGTEVIVAQERSVGLTSRGIVVLKDNLPYEPSLLMDEDTDCIGLDDLREITVEDKRIKSGRRVLLTTHSGVYARRIAGEIESLRVARGEKRSKRLRSLFAAALDLDALREHRATFGRFSRWLNGLSWALFAGLSLLLPATLTAGQGMSRPLLWLLVALLAIHASIITLSVMALRAVQLSPRSILVVILPMSFFPWAAVHATAILTRDLYARFDPWAIGAVLLDREEFVSYARRENNLIAAARSQSRDATRSEFWSLCAETLRDVVAREGHDVAALAAARRRDDAAAMGYCPECGVEFSESVSTCVDCRLPLIPYPDH
;
A
#
# COMPACT_ATOMS: atom_id res chain seq x y z
N MET A 1 28.59 -32.75 1.51
CA MET A 1 27.46 -32.13 2.25
C MET A 1 27.80 -30.73 2.73
N TYR A 2 28.90 -30.53 3.47
CA TYR A 2 29.36 -29.20 3.90
C TYR A 2 29.53 -28.20 2.75
N GLN A 3 30.25 -28.58 1.69
CA GLN A 3 30.47 -27.73 0.51
C GLN A 3 29.16 -27.31 -0.15
N PHE A 4 28.19 -28.22 -0.29
CA PHE A 4 26.86 -27.90 -0.83
C PHE A 4 26.12 -26.83 0.00
N ILE A 5 26.22 -26.86 1.33
CA ILE A 5 25.60 -25.84 2.19
C ILE A 5 26.30 -24.50 2.02
N GLN A 6 27.63 -24.50 1.96
CA GLN A 6 28.40 -23.28 1.71
C GLN A 6 28.06 -22.67 0.35
N ASP A 7 27.84 -23.51 -0.65
CA ASP A 7 27.45 -23.07 -2.00
C ASP A 7 26.01 -22.56 -2.03
N LEU A 8 25.08 -23.18 -1.29
CA LEU A 8 23.66 -22.83 -1.29
C LEU A 8 23.31 -21.62 -0.41
N LEU A 9 23.99 -21.45 0.73
CA LEU A 9 23.67 -20.42 1.72
C LEU A 9 23.68 -18.98 1.17
N PRO A 10 24.64 -18.56 0.32
CA PRO A 10 24.62 -17.23 -0.29
C PRO A 10 23.36 -16.98 -1.12
N TYR A 11 22.89 -17.99 -1.87
CA TYR A 11 21.66 -17.87 -2.66
C TYR A 11 20.43 -17.78 -1.77
N VAL A 12 20.38 -18.56 -0.70
CA VAL A 12 19.31 -18.48 0.30
C VAL A 12 19.23 -17.09 0.93
N VAL A 13 20.36 -16.53 1.37
CA VAL A 13 20.41 -15.16 1.92
C VAL A 13 20.02 -14.14 0.86
N LEU A 14 20.50 -14.29 -0.37
CA LEU A 14 20.15 -13.40 -1.48
C LEU A 14 18.64 -13.42 -1.74
N PHE A 15 18.02 -14.60 -1.87
CA PHE A 15 16.58 -14.72 -2.07
C PHE A 15 15.79 -14.16 -0.89
N TYR A 16 16.24 -14.38 0.35
CA TYR A 16 15.63 -13.79 1.54
C TYR A 16 15.62 -12.26 1.50
N VAL A 17 16.76 -11.66 1.12
CA VAL A 17 16.88 -10.21 0.98
C VAL A 17 16.03 -9.70 -0.18
N LEU A 18 16.06 -10.38 -1.33
CA LEU A 18 15.27 -10.00 -2.52
C LEU A 18 13.76 -10.05 -2.25
N GLU A 19 13.26 -11.05 -1.52
CA GLU A 19 11.85 -11.14 -1.10
C GLU A 19 11.47 -10.01 -0.12
N SER A 20 12.45 -9.48 0.62
CA SER A 20 12.27 -8.34 1.53
C SER A 20 12.34 -6.97 0.82
N LEU A 21 12.74 -6.94 -0.46
CA LEU A 21 12.79 -5.72 -1.26
C LEU A 21 11.43 -5.46 -1.91
N VAL A 22 10.87 -4.30 -1.61
CA VAL A 22 9.64 -3.82 -2.23
C VAL A 22 9.98 -2.60 -3.08
N TRP A 23 9.71 -2.72 -4.38
CA TRP A 23 9.70 -1.57 -5.27
C TRP A 23 8.38 -0.82 -5.11
N VAL A 24 8.42 0.31 -4.43
CA VAL A 24 7.27 1.20 -4.25
C VAL A 24 7.21 2.14 -5.44
N ARG A 25 6.12 2.11 -6.21
CA ARG A 25 5.88 3.08 -7.30
C ARG A 25 5.46 4.45 -6.72
N ARG A 26 5.56 5.58 -7.45
CA ARG A 26 5.17 6.88 -6.84
C ARG A 26 3.70 6.95 -6.47
N HIS A 27 2.82 6.27 -7.20
CA HIS A 27 1.39 6.16 -6.89
C HIS A 27 1.09 5.04 -5.89
N GLN A 28 2.05 4.66 -5.07
CA GLN A 28 1.90 3.67 -4.03
C GLN A 28 2.52 4.18 -2.75
N VAL A 29 1.87 3.81 -1.67
CA VAL A 29 2.45 3.90 -0.34
C VAL A 29 2.51 2.51 0.25
N VAL A 30 3.56 2.29 1.01
CA VAL A 30 3.75 1.08 1.78
C VAL A 30 3.74 1.43 3.26
N PHE A 31 2.79 0.87 3.98
CA PHE A 31 2.78 0.92 5.44
C PHE A 31 3.54 -0.31 5.91
N ALA A 32 4.70 -0.10 6.54
CA ALA A 32 5.54 -1.17 7.06
C ALA A 32 5.66 -1.05 8.57
N GLY A 33 5.30 -2.11 9.29
CA GLY A 33 5.34 -2.18 10.74
C GLY A 33 5.79 -3.56 11.21
N THR A 34 6.28 -3.65 12.44
CA THR A 34 6.52 -4.96 13.08
C THR A 34 5.47 -5.16 14.17
N SER A 35 5.10 -6.40 14.44
CA SER A 35 4.10 -6.69 15.48
C SER A 35 4.47 -6.00 16.81
N GLY A 36 3.59 -5.13 17.30
CA GLY A 36 3.80 -4.36 18.53
C GLY A 36 4.57 -3.04 18.37
N ARG A 37 5.08 -2.69 17.18
CA ARG A 37 5.60 -1.35 16.87
C ARG A 37 4.64 -0.61 15.95
N GLY A 38 4.73 0.73 15.96
CA GLY A 38 4.00 1.58 15.02
C GLY A 38 4.34 1.24 13.56
N PHE A 39 3.41 1.56 12.65
CA PHE A 39 3.69 1.51 11.22
C PHE A 39 4.45 2.76 10.82
N THR A 40 5.33 2.62 9.83
CA THR A 40 5.98 3.74 9.18
C THR A 40 5.53 3.80 7.73
N LEU A 41 5.30 5.01 7.22
CA LEU A 41 4.98 5.24 5.83
C LEU A 41 6.26 5.21 4.97
N LYS A 42 6.32 4.29 4.01
CA LYS A 42 7.37 4.21 2.99
C LYS A 42 6.78 4.63 1.64
N ARG A 43 7.45 5.58 0.99
CA ARG A 43 7.09 6.08 -0.34
C ARG A 43 7.99 5.49 -1.42
N ALA A 44 7.74 5.93 -2.65
CA ALA A 44 8.43 5.60 -3.87
C ALA A 44 9.93 5.25 -3.71
N GLY A 45 10.35 4.29 -4.54
CA GLY A 45 11.72 3.79 -4.62
C GLY A 45 11.85 2.36 -4.10
N LEU A 46 13.07 1.86 -4.15
CA LEU A 46 13.42 0.56 -3.60
C LEU A 46 13.47 0.66 -2.07
N ARG A 47 12.62 -0.10 -1.39
CA ARG A 47 12.52 -0.10 0.08
C ARG A 47 12.75 -1.51 0.60
N LEU A 48 13.46 -1.61 1.71
CA LEU A 48 13.50 -2.84 2.48
C LEU A 48 12.27 -2.85 3.40
N ALA A 49 11.28 -3.67 3.07
CA ALA A 49 10.05 -3.82 3.82
C ALA A 49 9.72 -5.30 3.91
N GLY A 50 9.86 -5.89 5.09
CA GLY A 50 9.64 -7.33 5.27
C GLY A 50 10.84 -8.11 5.78
N LEU A 51 11.97 -7.46 6.10
CA LEU A 51 13.20 -8.16 6.49
C LEU A 51 13.01 -9.11 7.67
N LEU A 52 12.12 -8.80 8.62
CA LEU A 52 11.84 -9.68 9.75
C LEU A 52 10.61 -10.55 9.48
N PRO A 53 10.60 -11.85 9.89
CA PRO A 53 9.48 -12.77 9.66
C PRO A 53 8.10 -12.26 10.13
N GLY A 54 8.08 -11.41 11.17
CA GLY A 54 6.86 -10.81 11.73
C GLY A 54 6.55 -9.39 11.26
N THR A 55 7.12 -8.95 10.13
CA THR A 55 6.85 -7.64 9.56
C THR A 55 5.53 -7.67 8.80
N GLU A 56 4.66 -6.69 9.05
CA GLU A 56 3.48 -6.42 8.24
C GLU A 56 3.84 -5.40 7.17
N VAL A 57 3.52 -5.72 5.91
CA VAL A 57 3.76 -4.85 4.75
C VAL A 57 2.43 -4.70 4.03
N ILE A 58 1.91 -3.47 4.01
CA ILE A 58 0.61 -3.15 3.42
C ILE A 58 0.86 -2.20 2.28
N VAL A 59 0.49 -2.60 1.07
CA VAL A 59 0.62 -1.76 -0.12
C VAL A 59 -0.73 -1.14 -0.40
N ALA A 60 -0.78 0.19 -0.46
CA ALA A 60 -1.96 0.92 -0.89
C ALA A 60 -1.62 1.73 -2.15
N GLN A 61 -2.55 1.76 -3.09
CA GLN A 61 -2.39 2.55 -4.31
C GLN A 61 -2.88 3.98 -4.02
N GLU A 62 -2.00 4.96 -4.15
CA GLU A 62 -2.38 6.37 -4.20
C GLU A 62 -3.03 6.66 -5.55
N ARG A 63 -4.34 6.87 -5.55
CA ARG A 63 -5.15 7.61 -6.55
C ARG A 63 -4.71 7.54 -8.02
N SER A 64 -4.43 6.34 -8.52
CA SER A 64 -4.14 6.15 -9.95
C SER A 64 -5.40 6.30 -10.83
N VAL A 65 -6.58 6.27 -10.19
CA VAL A 65 -7.87 6.58 -10.80
C VAL A 65 -8.71 7.40 -9.82
N GLY A 66 -9.28 8.48 -10.31
CA GLY A 66 -10.30 9.27 -9.64
C GLY A 66 -11.68 8.97 -10.21
N LEU A 67 -12.64 8.66 -9.35
CA LEU A 67 -14.03 8.44 -9.74
C LEU A 67 -14.84 9.71 -9.48
N THR A 68 -15.71 10.10 -10.41
CA THR A 68 -16.59 11.27 -10.31
C THR A 68 -17.99 10.94 -10.81
N SER A 69 -18.95 11.86 -10.68
CA SER A 69 -20.29 11.68 -11.24
C SER A 69 -20.34 11.84 -12.77
N ARG A 70 -19.31 12.45 -13.37
CA ARG A 70 -19.25 12.74 -14.81
C ARG A 70 -18.38 11.76 -15.59
N GLY A 71 -17.30 11.30 -14.96
CA GLY A 71 -16.23 10.58 -15.63
C GLY A 71 -15.29 9.87 -14.66
N ILE A 72 -14.23 9.33 -15.24
CA ILE A 72 -13.05 8.87 -14.51
C ILE A 72 -11.87 9.75 -14.88
N VAL A 73 -11.04 10.09 -13.89
CA VAL A 73 -9.75 10.75 -14.05
C VAL A 73 -8.69 9.66 -13.95
N VAL A 74 -7.94 9.42 -15.02
CA VAL A 74 -6.99 8.31 -15.09
C VAL A 74 -5.59 8.85 -15.29
N LEU A 75 -4.64 8.37 -14.51
CA LEU A 75 -3.24 8.73 -14.71
C LEU A 75 -2.69 8.08 -15.99
N LYS A 76 -1.94 8.83 -16.80
CA LYS A 76 -1.25 8.27 -17.98
C LYS A 76 -0.12 7.33 -17.56
N ASP A 77 -0.08 6.13 -18.15
CA ASP A 77 0.94 5.10 -17.85
C ASP A 77 2.38 5.49 -18.29
N ASN A 78 2.55 6.48 -19.19
CA ASN A 78 3.82 6.79 -19.87
C ASN A 78 4.45 8.12 -19.44
N LEU A 79 4.26 8.57 -18.19
CA LEU A 79 4.88 9.82 -17.75
C LEU A 79 6.41 9.65 -17.69
N PRO A 80 7.20 10.49 -18.41
CA PRO A 80 8.66 10.37 -18.48
C PRO A 80 9.34 10.60 -17.12
N TYR A 81 8.63 11.29 -16.23
CA TYR A 81 8.89 11.46 -14.82
C TYR A 81 7.53 11.43 -14.12
N GLU A 82 7.37 10.65 -13.06
CA GLU A 82 6.07 10.56 -12.34
C GLU A 82 5.92 11.82 -11.46
N PRO A 83 5.11 12.83 -11.83
CA PRO A 83 5.14 14.11 -11.15
C PRO A 83 4.53 14.02 -9.75
N SER A 84 5.14 14.75 -8.83
CA SER A 84 4.71 14.92 -7.43
C SER A 84 3.30 15.51 -7.31
N LEU A 85 2.95 16.38 -8.24
CA LEU A 85 1.62 16.94 -8.41
C LEU A 85 1.07 16.54 -9.76
N LEU A 86 -0.14 15.95 -9.76
CA LEU A 86 -0.82 15.56 -10.99
C LEU A 86 -1.32 16.80 -11.72
N MET A 87 -0.71 17.09 -12.88
CA MET A 87 -1.13 18.16 -13.76
C MET A 87 -2.29 17.70 -14.65
N ASP A 88 -2.96 18.68 -15.24
CA ASP A 88 -3.99 18.44 -16.27
C ASP A 88 -3.43 17.63 -17.46
N GLU A 89 -2.14 17.73 -17.73
CA GLU A 89 -1.45 17.01 -18.81
C GLU A 89 -1.18 15.55 -18.47
N ASP A 90 -1.09 15.23 -17.18
CA ASP A 90 -0.71 13.90 -16.68
C ASP A 90 -1.89 12.93 -16.59
N THR A 91 -3.10 13.47 -16.69
CA THR A 91 -4.33 12.71 -16.48
C THR A 91 -5.25 12.79 -17.69
N ASP A 92 -5.89 11.69 -18.03
CA ASP A 92 -6.99 11.63 -18.99
C ASP A 92 -8.32 11.71 -18.24
N CYS A 93 -9.22 12.60 -18.69
CA CYS A 93 -10.61 12.60 -18.24
C CYS A 93 -11.45 11.85 -19.28
N ILE A 94 -12.16 10.81 -18.85
CA ILE A 94 -12.99 9.99 -19.72
C ILE A 94 -14.41 10.03 -19.18
N GLY A 95 -15.37 10.48 -19.99
CA GLY A 95 -16.77 10.50 -19.61
C GLY A 95 -17.28 9.08 -19.34
N LEU A 96 -18.13 8.91 -18.32
CA LEU A 96 -18.69 7.58 -18.01
C LEU A 96 -19.50 7.01 -19.16
N ASP A 97 -20.11 7.88 -19.97
CA ASP A 97 -20.93 7.48 -21.11
C ASP A 97 -20.06 7.08 -22.34
N ASP A 98 -18.77 7.46 -22.36
CA ASP A 98 -17.78 7.05 -23.37
C ASP A 98 -17.14 5.69 -23.04
N LEU A 99 -17.35 5.18 -21.83
CA LEU A 99 -16.82 3.89 -21.41
C LEU A 99 -17.59 2.74 -22.07
N ARG A 100 -16.83 1.82 -22.66
CA ARG A 100 -17.33 0.55 -23.16
C ARG A 100 -17.36 -0.47 -22.02
N GLU A 101 -17.62 -1.73 -22.35
CA GLU A 101 -17.52 -2.85 -21.41
C GLU A 101 -16.17 -2.83 -20.68
N ILE A 102 -16.23 -2.87 -19.35
CA ILE A 102 -15.06 -2.88 -18.48
C ILE A 102 -14.62 -4.32 -18.24
N THR A 103 -13.40 -4.65 -18.68
CA THR A 103 -12.82 -5.98 -18.50
C THR A 103 -11.50 -5.89 -17.72
N VAL A 104 -11.15 -6.99 -17.04
CA VAL A 104 -9.90 -7.09 -16.28
C VAL A 104 -9.07 -8.24 -16.81
N GLU A 105 -7.86 -7.91 -17.28
CA GLU A 105 -6.86 -8.88 -17.71
C GLU A 105 -5.66 -8.77 -16.78
N ASP A 106 -5.52 -9.76 -15.89
CA ASP A 106 -4.52 -9.78 -14.82
C ASP A 106 -4.60 -8.51 -13.94
N LYS A 107 -3.70 -7.54 -14.18
CA LYS A 107 -3.60 -6.26 -13.46
C LYS A 107 -4.10 -5.06 -14.26
N ARG A 108 -4.51 -5.27 -15.53
CA ARG A 108 -4.93 -4.20 -16.44
C ARG A 108 -6.44 -4.10 -16.47
N ILE A 109 -6.95 -2.88 -16.31
CA ILE A 109 -8.35 -2.55 -16.48
C ILE A 109 -8.52 -1.98 -17.89
N LYS A 110 -9.44 -2.54 -18.67
CA LYS A 110 -9.71 -2.12 -20.05
C LYS A 110 -11.15 -1.64 -20.22
N SER A 111 -11.35 -0.72 -21.16
CA SER A 111 -12.66 -0.32 -21.71
C SER A 111 -12.65 -0.65 -23.19
N GLY A 112 -13.29 -1.76 -23.56
CA GLY A 112 -13.13 -2.37 -24.89
C GLY A 112 -11.67 -2.73 -25.18
N ARG A 113 -11.04 -2.10 -26.19
CA ARG A 113 -9.63 -2.33 -26.55
C ARG A 113 -8.64 -1.39 -25.85
N ARG A 114 -9.12 -0.30 -25.24
CA ARG A 114 -8.26 0.70 -24.58
C ARG A 114 -7.91 0.22 -23.17
N VAL A 115 -6.62 0.18 -22.85
CA VAL A 115 -6.17 0.03 -21.46
C VAL A 115 -6.45 1.36 -20.75
N LEU A 116 -7.25 1.31 -19.69
CA LEU A 116 -7.49 2.47 -18.84
C LEU A 116 -6.34 2.61 -17.84
N LEU A 117 -6.11 1.58 -17.04
CA LEU A 117 -5.17 1.65 -15.93
C LEU A 117 -4.46 0.31 -15.73
N THR A 118 -3.17 0.36 -15.42
CA THR A 118 -2.41 -0.78 -14.91
C THR A 118 -2.23 -0.68 -13.39
N THR A 119 -2.75 -1.67 -12.66
CA THR A 119 -2.72 -1.71 -11.20
C THR A 119 -1.59 -2.59 -10.64
N HIS A 120 -1.39 -2.60 -9.33
CA HIS A 120 -0.34 -3.40 -8.68
C HIS A 120 -0.71 -4.87 -8.48
N SER A 121 -2.00 -5.15 -8.27
CA SER A 121 -2.53 -6.48 -8.06
C SER A 121 -3.84 -6.67 -8.81
N GLY A 122 -4.09 -7.90 -9.26
CA GLY A 122 -5.35 -8.23 -9.93
C GLY A 122 -6.56 -8.17 -9.01
N VAL A 123 -6.36 -8.25 -7.69
CA VAL A 123 -7.41 -8.02 -6.68
C VAL A 123 -7.87 -6.57 -6.74
N TYR A 124 -6.93 -5.62 -6.71
CA TYR A 124 -7.23 -4.20 -6.85
C TYR A 124 -7.85 -3.88 -8.22
N ALA A 125 -7.34 -4.46 -9.31
CA ALA A 125 -7.90 -4.29 -10.66
C ALA A 125 -9.39 -4.66 -10.73
N ARG A 126 -9.77 -5.83 -10.19
CA ARG A 126 -11.16 -6.29 -10.17
C ARG A 126 -12.07 -5.40 -9.32
N ARG A 127 -11.57 -4.91 -8.18
CA ARG A 127 -12.30 -3.98 -7.31
C ARG A 127 -12.64 -2.70 -8.07
N ILE A 128 -11.62 -2.01 -8.58
CA ILE A 128 -11.77 -0.75 -9.31
C ILE A 128 -12.64 -0.94 -10.56
N ALA A 129 -12.46 -2.03 -11.31
CA ALA A 129 -13.31 -2.32 -12.47
C ALA A 129 -14.79 -2.45 -12.09
N GLY A 130 -15.10 -3.14 -10.98
CA GLY A 130 -16.46 -3.24 -10.46
C GLY A 130 -17.02 -1.90 -9.98
N GLU A 131 -16.19 -1.04 -9.38
CA GLU A 131 -16.57 0.33 -8.99
C GLU A 131 -16.92 1.18 -10.22
N ILE A 132 -16.04 1.21 -11.23
CA ILE A 132 -16.24 1.93 -12.49
C ILE A 132 -17.52 1.43 -13.18
N GLU A 133 -17.68 0.11 -13.30
CA GLU A 133 -18.86 -0.48 -13.94
C GLU A 133 -20.16 -0.11 -13.18
N SER A 134 -20.13 -0.12 -11.85
CA SER A 134 -21.29 0.27 -11.04
C SER A 134 -21.67 1.74 -11.22
N LEU A 135 -20.70 2.63 -11.45
CA LEU A 135 -20.93 4.04 -11.76
C LEU A 135 -21.40 4.27 -13.19
N ARG A 136 -20.86 3.49 -14.15
CA ARG A 136 -21.25 3.52 -15.56
C ARG A 136 -22.73 3.17 -15.73
N VAL A 137 -23.19 2.13 -15.04
CA VAL A 137 -24.60 1.67 -15.07
C VAL A 137 -25.53 2.63 -14.33
N ALA A 138 -25.08 3.24 -13.23
CA ALA A 138 -25.87 4.24 -12.51
C ALA A 138 -26.01 5.53 -13.34
N ARG A 139 -27.21 6.13 -13.34
CA ARG A 139 -27.49 7.41 -14.06
C ARG A 139 -28.04 8.48 -13.11
N GLY A 140 -27.79 9.74 -13.46
CA GLY A 140 -28.31 10.91 -12.75
C GLY A 140 -28.00 10.89 -11.26
N GLU A 141 -29.01 11.17 -10.43
CA GLU A 141 -28.86 11.21 -8.96
C GLU A 141 -28.38 9.89 -8.35
N LYS A 142 -28.77 8.74 -8.94
CA LYS A 142 -28.31 7.42 -8.47
C LYS A 142 -26.80 7.27 -8.59
N ARG A 143 -26.19 7.89 -9.61
CA ARG A 143 -24.74 7.86 -9.84
C ARG A 143 -23.99 8.60 -8.73
N SER A 144 -24.44 9.80 -8.38
CA SER A 144 -23.84 10.57 -7.29
C SER A 144 -24.01 9.89 -5.93
N LYS A 145 -25.17 9.27 -5.66
CA LYS A 145 -25.39 8.46 -4.44
C LYS A 145 -24.44 7.24 -4.41
N ARG A 146 -24.29 6.55 -5.54
CA ARG A 146 -23.37 5.41 -5.66
C ARG A 146 -21.93 5.84 -5.45
N LEU A 147 -21.52 6.96 -6.04
CA LEU A 147 -20.17 7.52 -5.85
C LEU A 147 -19.89 7.77 -4.36
N ARG A 148 -20.79 8.46 -3.66
CA ARG A 148 -20.66 8.68 -2.21
C ARG A 148 -20.60 7.38 -1.42
N SER A 149 -21.37 6.36 -1.80
CA SER A 149 -21.32 5.06 -1.11
C SER A 149 -19.98 4.35 -1.32
N LEU A 150 -19.39 4.46 -2.52
CA LEU A 150 -18.08 3.87 -2.81
C LEU A 150 -16.97 4.54 -1.99
N PHE A 151 -16.96 5.87 -1.93
CA PHE A 151 -16.03 6.61 -1.07
C PHE A 151 -16.23 6.24 0.40
N ALA A 152 -17.47 6.28 0.91
CA ALA A 152 -17.77 5.93 2.29
C ALA A 152 -17.28 4.52 2.66
N ALA A 153 -17.46 3.53 1.77
CA ALA A 153 -16.97 2.17 1.98
C ALA A 153 -15.43 2.07 1.96
N ALA A 154 -14.75 2.82 1.09
CA ALA A 154 -13.28 2.86 1.05
C ALA A 154 -12.67 3.52 2.31
N LEU A 155 -13.45 4.39 2.98
CA LEU A 155 -13.05 5.17 4.16
C LEU A 155 -13.68 4.65 5.46
N ASP A 156 -14.18 3.43 5.45
CA ASP A 156 -14.80 2.82 6.61
C ASP A 156 -13.73 2.39 7.62
N LEU A 157 -13.41 3.31 8.54
CA LEU A 157 -12.40 3.12 9.59
C LEU A 157 -12.77 1.98 10.53
N ASP A 158 -14.05 1.73 10.76
CA ASP A 158 -14.51 0.70 11.69
C ASP A 158 -14.41 -0.67 11.05
N ALA A 159 -14.82 -0.81 9.78
CA ALA A 159 -14.58 -2.03 9.02
C ALA A 159 -13.09 -2.34 8.85
N LEU A 160 -12.25 -1.31 8.70
CA LEU A 160 -10.79 -1.45 8.66
C LEU A 160 -10.22 -1.95 10.00
N ARG A 161 -10.65 -1.37 11.12
CA ARG A 161 -10.28 -1.82 12.47
C ARG A 161 -10.74 -3.26 12.74
N GLU A 162 -11.94 -3.62 12.32
CA GLU A 162 -12.46 -4.98 12.43
C GLU A 162 -11.63 -5.98 11.60
N HIS A 163 -11.26 -5.60 10.37
CA HIS A 163 -10.38 -6.42 9.52
C HIS A 163 -9.01 -6.63 10.19
N ARG A 164 -8.43 -5.55 10.73
CA ARG A 164 -7.16 -5.61 11.45
C ARG A 164 -7.26 -6.44 12.72
N ALA A 165 -8.34 -6.31 13.50
CA ALA A 165 -8.56 -7.11 14.71
C ALA A 165 -8.73 -8.60 14.38
N THR A 166 -9.47 -8.91 13.32
CA THR A 166 -9.64 -10.27 12.82
C THR A 166 -8.31 -10.88 12.39
N PHE A 167 -7.54 -10.17 11.57
CA PHE A 167 -6.22 -10.62 11.13
C PHE A 167 -5.22 -10.71 12.27
N GLY A 168 -5.24 -9.76 13.22
CA GLY A 168 -4.33 -9.71 14.37
C GLY A 168 -4.39 -10.95 15.26
N ARG A 169 -5.53 -11.65 15.32
CA ARG A 169 -5.64 -12.95 16.00
C ARG A 169 -4.76 -14.03 15.35
N PHE A 170 -4.66 -14.04 14.02
CA PHE A 170 -3.82 -14.97 13.27
C PHE A 170 -2.37 -14.51 13.20
N SER A 171 -2.15 -13.20 13.03
CA SER A 171 -0.80 -12.58 12.93
C SER A 171 0.09 -12.99 14.11
N ARG A 172 -0.43 -13.02 15.35
CA ARG A 172 0.36 -13.46 16.52
C ARG A 172 0.92 -14.88 16.38
N TRP A 173 0.09 -15.83 15.94
CA TRP A 173 0.50 -17.22 15.76
C TRP A 173 1.43 -17.40 14.55
N LEU A 174 1.08 -16.74 13.44
CA LEU A 174 1.91 -16.73 12.23
C LEU A 174 3.30 -16.18 12.54
N ASN A 175 3.41 -15.07 13.27
CA ASN A 175 4.70 -14.48 13.64
C ASN A 175 5.55 -15.46 14.45
N GLY A 176 4.97 -16.13 15.45
CA GLY A 176 5.68 -17.13 16.25
C GLY A 176 6.19 -18.31 15.40
N LEU A 177 5.34 -18.85 14.52
CA LEU A 177 5.71 -19.95 13.64
C LEU A 177 6.72 -19.54 12.57
N SER A 178 6.59 -18.35 12.00
CA SER A 178 7.51 -17.80 11.00
C SER A 178 8.90 -17.55 11.60
N TRP A 179 8.98 -17.06 12.85
CA TRP A 179 10.25 -16.99 13.59
C TRP A 179 10.84 -18.37 13.89
N ALA A 180 10.01 -19.33 14.31
CA ALA A 180 10.47 -20.70 14.55
C ALA A 180 11.00 -21.35 13.27
N LEU A 181 10.29 -21.18 12.14
CA LEU A 181 10.72 -21.67 10.83
C LEU A 181 12.02 -20.99 10.39
N PHE A 182 12.14 -19.67 10.57
CA PHE A 182 13.37 -18.93 10.26
C PHE A 182 14.56 -19.44 11.08
N ALA A 183 14.43 -19.55 12.40
CA ALA A 183 15.49 -20.07 13.26
C ALA A 183 15.85 -21.52 12.89
N GLY A 184 14.83 -22.32 12.55
CA GLY A 184 14.98 -23.69 12.08
C GLY A 184 15.80 -23.80 10.80
N LEU A 185 15.46 -23.02 9.77
CA LEU A 185 16.12 -23.05 8.46
C LEU A 185 17.49 -22.36 8.48
N SER A 186 17.62 -21.23 9.17
CA SER A 186 18.81 -20.38 9.13
C SER A 186 19.87 -20.76 10.17
N LEU A 187 19.49 -21.37 11.30
CA LEU A 187 20.40 -21.64 12.42
C LEU A 187 20.51 -23.15 12.70
N LEU A 188 19.37 -23.81 12.99
CA LEU A 188 19.38 -25.19 13.47
C LEU A 188 19.77 -26.18 12.38
N LEU A 189 19.28 -25.99 11.16
CA LEU A 189 19.60 -26.88 10.04
C LEU A 189 21.10 -26.80 9.66
N PRO A 190 21.72 -25.62 9.47
CA PRO A 190 23.17 -25.54 9.26
C PRO A 190 23.98 -26.09 10.44
N ALA A 191 23.59 -25.81 11.69
CA ALA A 191 24.30 -26.30 12.87
C ALA A 191 24.30 -27.84 12.96
N THR A 192 23.15 -28.48 12.70
CA THR A 192 23.03 -29.94 12.72
C THR A 192 23.82 -30.60 11.58
N LEU A 193 23.82 -30.01 10.39
CA LEU A 193 24.56 -30.53 9.24
C LEU A 193 26.09 -30.35 9.38
N THR A 194 26.54 -29.28 10.03
CA THR A 194 27.97 -28.99 10.26
C THR A 194 28.56 -29.80 11.41
N ALA A 195 27.74 -30.23 12.37
CA ALA A 195 28.16 -31.08 13.50
C ALA A 195 28.59 -32.51 13.08
N GLY A 196 28.61 -32.84 11.78
CA GLY A 196 29.05 -34.15 11.27
C GLY A 196 28.09 -35.29 11.59
N GLN A 197 26.95 -35.00 12.21
CA GLN A 197 25.84 -35.93 12.36
C GLN A 197 25.20 -36.07 10.99
N GLY A 198 25.48 -37.14 10.25
CA GLY A 198 24.89 -37.40 8.92
C GLY A 198 23.36 -37.51 8.93
N MET A 199 22.78 -38.44 8.15
CA MET A 199 21.34 -38.74 8.23
C MET A 199 20.99 -39.45 9.55
N SER A 200 21.12 -38.73 10.65
CA SER A 200 20.93 -39.17 12.02
C SER A 200 19.47 -38.97 12.43
N ARG A 201 19.02 -39.72 13.44
CA ARG A 201 17.66 -39.55 14.00
C ARG A 201 17.34 -38.09 14.37
N PRO A 202 18.27 -37.29 14.96
CA PRO A 202 18.04 -35.86 15.22
C PRO A 202 17.72 -35.03 13.97
N LEU A 203 18.45 -35.23 12.86
CA LEU A 203 18.20 -34.50 11.62
C LEU A 203 16.80 -34.83 11.05
N LEU A 204 16.40 -36.10 11.08
CA LEU A 204 15.07 -36.52 10.62
C LEU A 204 13.96 -35.85 11.45
N TRP A 205 14.08 -35.84 12.78
CA TRP A 205 13.11 -35.17 13.65
C TRP A 205 13.06 -33.66 13.43
N LEU A 206 14.21 -33.02 13.19
CA LEU A 206 14.26 -31.61 12.83
C LEU A 206 13.50 -31.35 11.52
N LEU A 207 13.74 -32.15 10.47
CA LEU A 207 13.04 -31.99 9.18
C LEU A 207 11.52 -32.18 9.33
N VAL A 208 11.08 -33.17 10.12
CA VAL A 208 9.65 -33.38 10.42
C VAL A 208 9.06 -32.18 11.17
N ALA A 209 9.78 -31.62 12.14
CA ALA A 209 9.34 -30.43 12.87
C ALA A 209 9.23 -29.20 11.95
N LEU A 210 10.21 -28.97 11.08
CA LEU A 210 10.17 -27.88 10.09
C LEU A 210 9.00 -28.03 9.12
N LEU A 211 8.75 -29.26 8.64
CA LEU A 211 7.62 -29.56 7.77
C LEU A 211 6.28 -29.30 8.48
N ALA A 212 6.15 -29.70 9.75
CA ALA A 212 4.95 -29.45 10.55
C ALA A 212 4.71 -27.95 10.79
N ILE A 213 5.76 -27.18 11.11
CA ILE A 213 5.68 -25.72 11.25
C ILE A 213 5.24 -25.09 9.93
N HIS A 214 5.85 -25.49 8.82
CA HIS A 214 5.52 -24.98 7.50
C HIS A 214 4.06 -25.26 7.10
N ALA A 215 3.58 -26.50 7.29
CA ALA A 215 2.19 -26.87 7.05
C ALA A 215 1.22 -26.08 7.95
N SER A 216 1.63 -25.79 9.20
CA SER A 216 0.85 -24.98 10.14
C SER A 216 0.73 -23.53 9.68
N ILE A 217 1.82 -22.92 9.18
CA ILE A 217 1.81 -21.57 8.59
C ILE A 217 0.85 -21.51 7.41
N ILE A 218 0.91 -22.47 6.48
CA ILE A 218 0.02 -22.52 5.31
C ILE A 218 -1.44 -22.63 5.75
N THR A 219 -1.72 -23.54 6.70
CA THR A 219 -3.08 -23.77 7.21
C THR A 219 -3.65 -22.51 7.85
N LEU A 220 -2.89 -21.88 8.77
CA LEU A 220 -3.29 -20.63 9.41
C LEU A 220 -3.44 -19.48 8.41
N SER A 221 -2.58 -19.42 7.38
CA SER A 221 -2.69 -18.42 6.32
C SER A 221 -4.00 -18.57 5.54
N VAL A 222 -4.38 -19.80 5.17
CA VAL A 222 -5.68 -20.07 4.52
C VAL A 222 -6.84 -19.68 5.44
N MET A 223 -6.77 -20.03 6.73
CA MET A 223 -7.80 -19.67 7.71
C MET A 223 -7.93 -18.14 7.86
N ALA A 224 -6.80 -17.44 7.96
CA ALA A 224 -6.76 -15.98 8.06
C ALA A 224 -7.40 -15.33 6.83
N LEU A 225 -7.03 -15.76 5.62
CA LEU A 225 -7.57 -15.23 4.36
C LEU A 225 -9.07 -15.54 4.19
N ARG A 226 -9.54 -16.70 4.65
CA ARG A 226 -10.97 -17.03 4.66
C ARG A 226 -11.75 -16.19 5.67
N ALA A 227 -11.17 -15.91 6.84
CA ALA A 227 -11.82 -15.10 7.88
C ALA A 227 -12.09 -13.66 7.42
N VAL A 228 -11.25 -13.13 6.52
CA VAL A 228 -11.42 -11.82 5.87
C VAL A 228 -12.15 -11.91 4.52
N GLN A 229 -12.77 -13.06 4.24
CA GLN A 229 -13.64 -13.29 3.08
C GLN A 229 -12.97 -13.12 1.71
N LEU A 230 -11.67 -13.43 1.60
CA LEU A 230 -11.01 -13.43 0.29
C LEU A 230 -11.52 -14.57 -0.60
N SER A 231 -11.64 -14.30 -1.91
CA SER A 231 -12.08 -15.31 -2.88
C SER A 231 -11.10 -16.48 -2.97
N PRO A 232 -11.55 -17.73 -3.20
CA PRO A 232 -10.69 -18.91 -3.25
C PRO A 232 -9.54 -18.80 -4.26
N ARG A 233 -9.80 -18.18 -5.42
CA ARG A 233 -8.77 -17.93 -6.44
C ARG A 233 -7.68 -17.00 -5.93
N SER A 234 -8.04 -15.96 -5.18
CA SER A 234 -7.07 -15.02 -4.60
C SER A 234 -6.26 -15.70 -3.50
N ILE A 235 -6.91 -16.53 -2.68
CA ILE A 235 -6.22 -17.36 -1.67
C ILE A 235 -5.19 -18.26 -2.36
N LEU A 236 -5.58 -18.97 -3.42
CA LEU A 236 -4.67 -19.87 -4.13
C LEU A 236 -3.42 -19.13 -4.65
N VAL A 237 -3.59 -17.96 -5.27
CA VAL A 237 -2.47 -17.16 -5.79
C VAL A 237 -1.50 -16.75 -4.68
N VAL A 238 -2.01 -16.42 -3.49
CA VAL A 238 -1.19 -16.01 -2.35
C VAL A 238 -0.51 -17.22 -1.69
N ILE A 239 -1.20 -18.34 -1.55
CA ILE A 239 -0.70 -19.54 -0.87
C ILE A 239 0.30 -20.33 -1.73
N LEU A 240 0.13 -20.36 -3.06
CA LEU A 240 0.93 -21.20 -3.96
C LEU A 240 2.44 -20.99 -3.79
N PRO A 241 2.98 -19.75 -3.78
CA PRO A 241 4.42 -19.53 -3.56
C PRO A 241 4.87 -20.02 -2.18
N MET A 242 4.05 -19.78 -1.14
CA MET A 242 4.37 -20.23 0.22
C MET A 242 4.41 -21.76 0.32
N SER A 243 3.57 -22.50 -0.42
CA SER A 243 3.57 -23.95 -0.40
C SER A 243 4.82 -24.60 -1.03
N PHE A 244 5.43 -23.95 -2.01
CA PHE A 244 6.60 -24.49 -2.71
C PHE A 244 7.92 -23.95 -2.16
N PHE A 245 7.90 -22.80 -1.50
CA PHE A 245 9.10 -22.13 -1.02
C PHE A 245 8.99 -21.84 0.49
N PRO A 246 9.65 -22.64 1.35
CA PRO A 246 9.66 -22.43 2.80
C PRO A 246 10.09 -21.02 3.22
N TRP A 247 10.98 -20.39 2.45
CA TRP A 247 11.41 -19.00 2.64
C TRP A 247 10.26 -18.00 2.45
N ALA A 248 9.35 -18.23 1.51
CA ALA A 248 8.16 -17.40 1.36
C ALA A 248 7.24 -17.55 2.59
N ALA A 249 7.12 -18.76 3.16
CA ALA A 249 6.34 -18.97 4.39
C ALA A 249 6.96 -18.29 5.63
N VAL A 250 8.28 -18.08 5.66
CA VAL A 250 8.91 -17.23 6.70
C VAL A 250 8.37 -15.79 6.63
N HIS A 251 8.04 -15.28 5.44
CA HIS A 251 7.44 -13.95 5.25
C HIS A 251 5.92 -13.97 5.12
N ALA A 252 5.24 -15.02 5.63
CA ALA A 252 3.81 -15.19 5.48
C ALA A 252 3.02 -13.93 5.89
N THR A 253 3.35 -13.32 7.02
CA THR A 253 2.67 -12.10 7.49
C THR A 253 2.74 -10.96 6.46
N ALA A 254 3.93 -10.65 5.93
CA ALA A 254 4.11 -9.60 4.91
C ALA A 254 3.36 -9.91 3.60
N ILE A 255 3.42 -11.17 3.15
CA ILE A 255 2.74 -11.64 1.94
C ILE A 255 1.22 -11.50 2.08
N LEU A 256 0.67 -11.92 3.23
CA LEU A 256 -0.77 -11.88 3.50
C LEU A 256 -1.28 -10.44 3.61
N THR A 257 -0.56 -9.55 4.30
CA THR A 257 -1.01 -8.17 4.52
C THR A 257 -0.93 -7.29 3.26
N ARG A 258 -0.13 -7.69 2.28
CA ARG A 258 0.17 -6.89 1.08
C ARG A 258 -1.07 -6.41 0.35
N ASP A 259 -2.00 -7.32 0.05
CA ASP A 259 -3.25 -7.05 -0.67
C ASP A 259 -4.49 -7.09 0.24
N LEU A 260 -4.32 -7.40 1.53
CA LEU A 260 -5.44 -7.56 2.46
C LEU A 260 -6.27 -6.27 2.60
N TYR A 261 -5.58 -5.13 2.56
CA TYR A 261 -6.20 -3.81 2.72
C TYR A 261 -6.45 -3.12 1.38
N ALA A 262 -6.30 -3.85 0.27
CA ALA A 262 -6.49 -3.32 -1.08
C ALA A 262 -7.93 -2.88 -1.39
N ARG A 263 -8.87 -2.87 -0.43
CA ARG A 263 -10.22 -2.30 -0.55
C ARG A 263 -10.39 -0.92 0.09
N PHE A 264 -9.47 -0.54 0.96
CA PHE A 264 -9.52 0.72 1.70
C PHE A 264 -8.70 1.79 0.99
N ASP A 265 -9.05 3.04 1.25
CA ASP A 265 -8.28 4.19 0.80
C ASP A 265 -6.99 4.34 1.65
N PRO A 266 -5.84 4.75 1.06
CA PRO A 266 -4.61 4.98 1.79
C PRO A 266 -4.75 5.89 3.02
N TRP A 267 -5.68 6.85 3.01
CA TRP A 267 -5.90 7.73 4.16
C TRP A 267 -6.56 7.04 5.33
N ALA A 268 -7.55 6.19 5.04
CA ALA A 268 -8.18 5.35 6.06
C ALA A 268 -7.15 4.37 6.66
N ILE A 269 -6.30 3.79 5.81
CA ILE A 269 -5.18 2.95 6.26
C ILE A 269 -4.24 3.78 7.15
N GLY A 270 -3.80 4.95 6.70
CA GLY A 270 -2.93 5.83 7.47
C GLY A 270 -3.51 6.21 8.84
N ALA A 271 -4.79 6.57 8.88
CA ALA A 271 -5.52 6.94 10.08
C ALA A 271 -5.52 5.83 11.15
N VAL A 272 -5.68 4.57 10.73
CA VAL A 272 -5.74 3.43 11.67
C VAL A 272 -4.35 2.88 12.02
N LEU A 273 -3.37 3.01 11.12
CA LEU A 273 -2.09 2.31 11.26
C LEU A 273 -0.93 3.16 11.76
N LEU A 274 -0.86 4.41 11.33
CA LEU A 274 0.23 5.31 11.70
C LEU A 274 0.01 5.85 13.11
N ASP A 275 1.09 6.29 13.75
CA ASP A 275 0.93 7.10 14.95
C ASP A 275 0.30 8.46 14.60
N ARG A 276 -0.13 9.18 15.64
CA ARG A 276 -0.83 10.46 15.47
C ARG A 276 0.00 11.49 14.70
N GLU A 277 1.29 11.59 14.99
CA GLU A 277 2.16 12.60 14.40
C GLU A 277 2.46 12.29 12.93
N GLU A 278 2.79 11.04 12.62
CA GLU A 278 2.99 10.55 11.26
C GLU A 278 1.71 10.65 10.43
N PHE A 279 0.53 10.34 11.00
CA PHE A 279 -0.74 10.50 10.30
C PHE A 279 -1.06 11.97 9.99
N VAL A 280 -0.91 12.87 10.96
CA VAL A 280 -1.15 14.32 10.73
C VAL A 280 -0.17 14.87 9.69
N SER A 281 1.10 14.47 9.75
CA SER A 281 2.11 14.83 8.75
C SER A 281 1.74 14.31 7.35
N TYR A 282 1.28 13.06 7.26
CA TYR A 282 0.78 12.47 6.01
C TYR A 282 -0.43 13.23 5.48
N ALA A 283 -1.46 13.44 6.30
CA ALA A 283 -2.69 14.14 5.91
C ALA A 283 -2.43 15.58 5.49
N ARG A 284 -1.54 16.31 6.18
CA ARG A 284 -1.16 17.69 5.80
C ARG A 284 -0.54 17.74 4.41
N ARG A 285 0.40 16.84 4.11
CA ARG A 285 0.98 16.75 2.77
C ARG A 285 -0.11 16.52 1.73
N GLU A 286 -0.95 15.51 1.95
CA GLU A 286 -2.00 15.15 0.99
C GLU A 286 -2.98 16.31 0.79
N ASN A 287 -3.33 17.05 1.85
CA ASN A 287 -4.16 18.25 1.77
C ASN A 287 -3.52 19.33 0.89
N ASN A 288 -2.21 19.58 1.04
CA ASN A 288 -1.50 20.56 0.21
C ASN A 288 -1.44 20.14 -1.27
N LEU A 289 -1.20 18.86 -1.55
CA LEU A 289 -1.21 18.32 -2.91
C LEU A 289 -2.59 18.46 -3.56
N ILE A 290 -3.66 18.14 -2.82
CA ILE A 290 -5.03 18.31 -3.31
C ILE A 290 -5.34 19.79 -3.57
N ALA A 291 -4.94 20.69 -2.67
CA ALA A 291 -5.17 22.12 -2.82
C ALA A 291 -4.48 22.67 -4.08
N ALA A 292 -3.22 22.30 -4.29
CA ALA A 292 -2.47 22.69 -5.49
C ALA A 292 -3.08 22.11 -6.77
N ALA A 293 -3.49 20.84 -6.75
CA ALA A 293 -4.10 20.19 -7.92
C ALA A 293 -5.45 20.82 -8.25
N ARG A 294 -6.25 21.13 -7.23
CA ARG A 294 -7.55 21.80 -7.36
C ARG A 294 -7.41 23.20 -7.96
N SER A 295 -6.43 24.00 -7.53
CA SER A 295 -6.23 25.36 -8.06
C SER A 295 -5.80 25.38 -9.52
N GLN A 296 -5.19 24.29 -10.00
CA GLN A 296 -4.71 24.18 -11.38
C GLN A 296 -5.69 23.47 -12.32
N SER A 297 -6.71 22.79 -11.76
CA SER A 297 -7.68 22.02 -12.53
C SER A 297 -8.58 22.94 -13.35
N ARG A 298 -8.49 22.85 -14.69
CA ARG A 298 -9.38 23.57 -15.61
C ARG A 298 -10.62 22.76 -16.01
N ASP A 299 -10.50 21.44 -15.96
CA ASP A 299 -11.59 20.52 -16.29
C ASP A 299 -12.55 20.33 -15.11
N ALA A 300 -13.85 20.33 -15.39
CA ALA A 300 -14.87 20.23 -14.35
C ALA A 300 -14.91 18.85 -13.67
N THR A 301 -14.55 17.77 -14.39
CA THR A 301 -14.42 16.41 -13.84
C THR A 301 -13.27 16.36 -12.85
N ARG A 302 -12.11 16.93 -13.19
CA ARG A 302 -10.96 17.02 -12.26
C ARG A 302 -11.28 17.88 -11.04
N SER A 303 -11.90 19.03 -11.25
CA SER A 303 -12.30 19.92 -10.16
C SER A 303 -13.26 19.22 -9.17
N GLU A 304 -14.22 18.44 -9.67
CA GLU A 304 -15.10 17.59 -8.84
C GLU A 304 -14.29 16.54 -8.09
N PHE A 305 -13.40 15.81 -8.76
CA PHE A 305 -12.54 14.79 -8.15
C PHE A 305 -11.72 15.34 -6.99
N TRP A 306 -11.02 16.47 -7.20
CA TRP A 306 -10.19 17.07 -6.15
C TRP A 306 -11.01 17.67 -5.02
N SER A 307 -12.22 18.15 -5.30
CA SER A 307 -13.15 18.61 -4.25
C SER A 307 -13.61 17.45 -3.37
N LEU A 308 -14.03 16.33 -3.97
CA LEU A 308 -14.40 15.10 -3.24
C LEU A 308 -13.24 14.58 -2.39
N CYS A 309 -12.03 14.61 -2.95
CA CYS A 309 -10.81 14.27 -2.23
C CYS A 309 -10.56 15.16 -1.01
N ALA A 310 -10.67 16.48 -1.18
CA ALA A 310 -10.46 17.43 -0.08
C ALA A 310 -11.48 17.23 1.04
N GLU A 311 -12.76 17.07 0.70
CA GLU A 311 -13.84 16.79 1.66
C GLU A 311 -13.57 15.49 2.41
N THR A 312 -13.30 14.42 1.68
CA THR A 312 -13.00 13.09 2.23
C THR A 312 -11.84 13.11 3.22
N LEU A 313 -10.71 13.74 2.86
CA LEU A 313 -9.53 13.77 3.72
C LEU A 313 -9.83 14.49 5.04
N ARG A 314 -10.56 15.61 4.96
CA ARG A 314 -10.99 16.37 6.16
C ARG A 314 -11.93 15.55 7.03
N ASP A 315 -12.85 14.80 6.43
CA ASP A 315 -13.76 13.93 7.16
C ASP A 315 -13.01 12.82 7.90
N VAL A 316 -12.01 12.19 7.27
CA VAL A 316 -11.18 11.17 7.94
C VAL A 316 -10.41 11.78 9.12
N VAL A 317 -9.78 12.94 8.91
CA VAL A 317 -9.02 13.65 9.95
C VAL A 317 -9.91 14.04 11.12
N ALA A 318 -11.12 14.54 10.83
CA ALA A 318 -12.11 14.89 11.85
C ALA A 318 -12.59 13.66 12.63
N ARG A 319 -12.84 12.51 11.97
CA ARG A 319 -13.29 11.26 12.62
C ARG A 319 -12.25 10.67 13.56
N GLU A 320 -10.96 10.88 13.29
CA GLU A 320 -9.87 10.52 14.22
C GLU A 320 -9.65 11.56 15.33
N GLY A 321 -10.51 12.57 15.44
CA GLY A 321 -10.44 13.59 16.50
C GLY A 321 -9.27 14.55 16.33
N HIS A 322 -8.77 14.74 15.12
CA HIS A 322 -7.74 15.72 14.82
C HIS A 322 -8.36 17.03 14.32
N ASP A 323 -7.66 18.14 14.60
CA ASP A 323 -8.08 19.45 14.12
C ASP A 323 -7.86 19.56 12.61
N VAL A 324 -8.97 19.74 11.87
CA VAL A 324 -8.95 19.92 10.42
C VAL A 324 -8.23 21.22 10.04
N ALA A 325 -8.29 22.26 10.88
CA ALA A 325 -7.59 23.52 10.61
C ALA A 325 -6.06 23.32 10.64
N ALA A 326 -5.55 22.38 11.43
CA ALA A 326 -4.13 22.03 11.47
C ALA A 326 -3.60 21.44 10.15
N LEU A 327 -4.46 20.97 9.24
CA LEU A 327 -4.06 20.54 7.89
C LEU A 327 -3.68 21.72 6.99
N ALA A 328 -4.28 22.89 7.22
CA ALA A 328 -4.00 24.11 6.48
C ALA A 328 -2.93 24.99 7.16
N ALA A 329 -2.65 24.72 8.45
CA ALA A 329 -1.61 25.42 9.18
C ALA A 329 -0.24 25.24 8.50
N ALA A 330 0.48 26.35 8.37
CA ALA A 330 1.86 26.34 7.91
C ALA A 330 2.70 25.41 8.80
N ARG A 331 3.72 24.77 8.21
CA ARG A 331 4.68 23.99 8.99
C ARG A 331 5.37 24.91 10.00
N ARG A 332 5.82 24.36 11.13
CA ARG A 332 6.74 25.11 12.00
C ARG A 332 8.06 25.28 11.24
N ARG A 333 8.58 26.50 11.27
CA ARG A 333 9.88 26.84 10.71
C ARG A 333 10.99 26.15 11.54
N ASP A 334 11.82 25.33 10.90
CA ASP A 334 12.95 24.63 11.52
C ASP A 334 14.24 25.49 11.42
N ASP A 335 14.44 26.21 10.31
CA ASP A 335 15.53 27.18 10.08
C ASP A 335 15.00 28.62 10.03
N ALA A 336 15.52 29.50 10.91
CA ALA A 336 15.12 30.90 10.97
C ALA A 336 15.26 31.65 9.63
N ALA A 337 16.24 31.27 8.80
CA ALA A 337 16.48 31.86 7.48
C ALA A 337 15.52 31.36 6.39
N ALA A 338 14.71 30.33 6.66
CA ALA A 338 13.77 29.80 5.68
C ALA A 338 12.64 30.81 5.36
N MET A 339 12.49 31.12 4.08
CA MET A 339 11.43 31.98 3.54
C MET A 339 10.17 31.18 3.17
N GLY A 340 10.33 29.88 2.88
CA GLY A 340 9.21 29.00 2.58
C GLY A 340 9.60 27.53 2.64
N TYR A 341 8.63 26.67 2.37
CA TYR A 341 8.84 25.22 2.38
C TYR A 341 8.10 24.55 1.22
N CYS A 342 8.62 23.39 0.80
CA CYS A 342 7.93 22.57 -0.19
C CYS A 342 6.72 21.86 0.45
N PRO A 343 5.51 21.96 -0.12
CA PRO A 343 4.32 21.29 0.43
C PRO A 343 4.40 19.77 0.46
N GLU A 344 5.31 19.16 -0.31
CA GLU A 344 5.43 17.72 -0.45
C GLU A 344 6.53 17.09 0.40
N CYS A 345 7.78 17.51 0.20
CA CYS A 345 8.92 16.99 0.95
C CYS A 345 9.12 17.73 2.27
N GLY A 346 8.51 18.90 2.44
CA GLY A 346 8.64 19.71 3.64
C GLY A 346 10.01 20.36 3.82
N VAL A 347 10.90 20.26 2.82
CA VAL A 347 12.22 20.92 2.82
C VAL A 347 12.02 22.42 2.81
N GLU A 348 12.82 23.11 3.62
CA GLU A 348 12.83 24.55 3.77
C GLU A 348 13.85 25.20 2.83
N PHE A 349 13.55 26.42 2.37
CA PHE A 349 14.37 27.15 1.41
C PHE A 349 14.59 28.59 1.91
N SER A 350 15.84 29.07 1.86
CA SER A 350 16.26 30.36 2.41
C SER A 350 16.38 31.50 1.38
N GLU A 351 16.30 31.21 0.08
CA GLU A 351 16.46 32.19 -1.01
C GLU A 351 15.21 32.30 -1.90
N SER A 352 15.23 33.20 -2.90
CA SER A 352 14.16 33.50 -3.87
C SER A 352 13.83 32.36 -4.85
N VAL A 353 13.88 31.11 -4.38
CA VAL A 353 13.46 29.93 -5.11
C VAL A 353 11.93 29.87 -5.05
N SER A 354 11.26 29.88 -6.20
CA SER A 354 9.80 29.79 -6.25
C SER A 354 9.29 28.35 -6.30
N THR A 355 10.17 27.39 -6.65
CA THR A 355 9.81 25.98 -6.85
C THR A 355 10.83 25.03 -6.23
N CYS A 356 10.36 23.95 -5.60
CA CYS A 356 11.22 22.91 -5.06
C CYS A 356 12.01 22.21 -6.17
N VAL A 357 13.33 22.07 -6.02
CA VAL A 357 14.19 21.42 -7.03
C VAL A 357 13.87 19.93 -7.22
N ASP A 358 13.44 19.24 -6.16
CA ASP A 358 13.13 17.81 -6.20
C ASP A 358 11.68 17.54 -6.65
N CYS A 359 10.73 18.23 -6.01
CA CYS A 359 9.30 17.99 -6.23
C CYS A 359 8.69 18.85 -7.34
N ARG A 360 9.39 19.91 -7.77
CA ARG A 360 8.91 20.91 -8.75
C ARG A 360 7.58 21.59 -8.38
N LEU A 361 7.28 21.63 -7.09
CA LEU A 361 6.09 22.30 -6.56
C LEU A 361 6.40 23.74 -6.19
N PRO A 362 5.45 24.68 -6.39
CA PRO A 362 5.54 26.00 -5.82
C PRO A 362 5.78 25.92 -4.31
N LEU A 363 6.73 26.72 -3.82
CA LEU A 363 6.98 26.80 -2.37
C LEU A 363 5.83 27.54 -1.69
N ILE A 364 5.45 27.07 -0.51
CA ILE A 364 4.52 27.79 0.36
C ILE A 364 5.37 28.77 1.18
N PRO A 365 5.18 30.10 1.03
CA PRO A 365 5.89 31.06 1.85
C PRO A 365 5.44 30.92 3.31
N TYR A 366 6.37 31.11 4.23
CA TYR A 366 5.98 31.33 5.61
C TYR A 366 5.29 32.71 5.70
N PRO A 367 4.21 32.85 6.50
CA PRO A 367 3.66 34.18 6.75
C PRO A 367 4.75 35.05 7.38
N ASP A 368 5.12 36.13 6.70
CA ASP A 368 6.13 37.09 7.15
C ASP A 368 5.75 37.66 8.53
N HIS A 369 6.77 37.91 9.36
CA HIS A 369 6.60 38.63 10.62
C HIS A 369 6.26 40.10 10.41
#